data_AF-A0A2A6JJ60-F1
#
_entry.id   AF-A0A2A6JJ60-F1
#
_cell.length_a   1.000
_cell.length_b   1.000
_cell.length_c   1.000
_cell.angle_alpha   90.00
_cell.angle_beta   90.00
_cell.angle_gamma   90.00
#
_symmetry.space_group_name_H-M   'P 1'
#
loop_
_entity.id
_entity.type
_entity.pdbx_description
1 polymer ?
#
loop_
_entity_poly.entity_id
_entity_poly.type
_entity_poly.pdbx_seq_one_letter_code
_entity_poly.pdbx_strand_id
1 'polypeptide(L)'
;MTSNRLREHRLAAEMTQIEVAEAIKVTQPTYQRWEKGAQVPPAKIKALAKLFNSTEDRLLGVNAPIVAAFYDDTAPTEHQYYGEVSFHFASGGKPLVLSISEEVRVQFSRAMMGSSYFIPIRSLTNQLVAIRRDAIADIYFCSEAHDDYGPEHETYERPSNLQYPDNRDWEIIESIVLDFGETDYDKESLERLKRAICGPPKEVIEQDLASGKVTQEQVDEVKKLVEKNLDEAEKLSLRCVYQLSSGARRELSFESERKMYDAFSDIFDGKYIPTFGARYIQAVPYHHYLFLNPAAVDFISVPTHRYQIGLAAAEAGEDDDDDDDWE
;
A
#
# COMPACT_ATOMS: atom_id res chain seq x y z
N MET A 1 -21.08 -0.61 7.95
CA MET A 1 -21.50 -2.00 7.68
C MET A 1 -20.23 -2.74 7.33
N THR A 2 -19.98 -3.96 7.80
CA THR A 2 -18.67 -4.61 7.56
C THR A 2 -18.39 -4.74 6.06
N SER A 3 -17.33 -4.10 5.56
CA SER A 3 -16.85 -4.28 4.19
C SER A 3 -16.44 -5.73 4.00
N ASN A 4 -17.26 -6.51 3.29
CA ASN A 4 -16.92 -7.90 3.00
C ASN A 4 -15.89 -7.95 1.87
N ARG A 5 -14.96 -8.90 1.96
CA ARG A 5 -13.82 -9.05 1.05
C ARG A 5 -14.13 -10.04 -0.07
N LEU A 6 -15.40 -10.33 -0.33
CA LEU A 6 -15.82 -11.39 -1.25
C LEU A 6 -15.24 -11.24 -2.66
N ARG A 7 -15.14 -9.99 -3.12
CA ARG A 7 -14.54 -9.64 -4.40
C ARG A 7 -13.07 -10.06 -4.49
N GLU A 8 -12.27 -9.75 -3.48
CA GLU A 8 -10.84 -10.09 -3.47
C GLU A 8 -10.62 -11.59 -3.51
N HIS A 9 -11.36 -12.34 -2.68
CA HIS A 9 -11.25 -13.81 -2.66
C HIS A 9 -11.72 -14.45 -3.97
N ARG A 10 -12.71 -13.85 -4.64
CA ARG A 10 -13.11 -14.28 -5.97
C ARG A 10 -12.01 -14.08 -7.01
N LEU A 11 -11.37 -12.91 -7.03
CA LEU A 11 -10.32 -12.58 -7.99
C LEU A 11 -9.06 -13.40 -7.76
N ALA A 12 -8.67 -13.62 -6.50
CA ALA A 12 -7.57 -14.51 -6.13
C ALA A 12 -7.82 -15.98 -6.53
N ALA A 13 -9.09 -16.37 -6.70
CA ALA A 13 -9.48 -17.67 -7.23
C ALA A 13 -9.65 -17.70 -8.76
N GLU A 14 -9.36 -16.59 -9.45
CA GLU A 14 -9.52 -16.42 -10.91
C GLU A 14 -10.95 -16.71 -11.40
N MET A 15 -11.97 -16.43 -10.58
CA MET A 15 -13.37 -16.70 -10.90
C MET A 15 -14.15 -15.45 -11.29
N THR A 16 -15.09 -15.59 -12.23
CA THR A 16 -16.10 -14.58 -12.53
C THR A 16 -17.25 -14.59 -11.51
N GLN A 17 -18.02 -13.50 -11.43
CA GLN A 17 -19.20 -13.44 -10.56
C GLN A 17 -20.25 -14.52 -10.90
N ILE A 18 -20.35 -14.91 -12.18
CA ILE A 18 -21.25 -15.95 -12.66
C ILE A 18 -20.80 -17.30 -12.13
N GLU A 19 -19.52 -17.64 -12.29
CA GLU A 19 -18.96 -18.92 -11.85
C GLU A 19 -19.09 -19.11 -10.34
N VAL A 20 -18.84 -18.06 -9.55
CA VAL A 20 -19.06 -18.11 -8.10
C VAL A 20 -20.54 -18.33 -7.78
N ALA A 21 -21.43 -17.54 -8.39
CA ALA A 21 -22.87 -17.65 -8.15
C ALA A 21 -23.40 -19.06 -8.47
N GLU A 22 -22.95 -19.66 -9.57
CA GLU A 22 -23.26 -21.04 -9.94
C GLU A 22 -22.72 -22.05 -8.94
N ALA A 23 -21.45 -21.91 -8.54
CA ALA A 23 -20.79 -22.80 -7.57
C ALA A 23 -21.51 -22.85 -6.21
N ILE A 24 -22.00 -21.70 -5.74
CA ILE A 24 -22.75 -21.59 -4.48
C ILE A 24 -24.28 -21.58 -4.64
N LYS A 25 -24.79 -21.88 -5.85
CA LYS A 25 -26.22 -22.00 -6.16
C LYS A 25 -27.03 -20.76 -5.76
N VAL A 26 -26.64 -19.61 -6.27
CA VAL A 26 -27.38 -18.34 -6.21
C VAL A 26 -27.39 -17.68 -7.59
N THR A 27 -28.17 -16.61 -7.76
CA THR A 27 -28.14 -15.84 -9.02
C THR A 27 -26.96 -14.88 -9.02
N GLN A 28 -26.38 -14.61 -10.20
CA GLN A 28 -25.30 -13.63 -10.36
C GLN A 28 -25.65 -12.26 -9.73
N PRO A 29 -26.86 -11.67 -9.93
CA PRO A 29 -27.22 -10.40 -9.28
C PRO A 29 -27.25 -10.49 -7.75
N THR A 30 -27.56 -11.65 -7.18
CA THR A 30 -27.54 -11.86 -5.72
C THR A 30 -26.11 -11.81 -5.21
N TYR A 31 -25.20 -12.51 -5.88
CA TYR A 31 -23.78 -12.51 -5.52
C TYR A 31 -23.14 -11.13 -5.72
N GLN A 32 -23.43 -10.45 -6.83
CA GLN A 32 -22.97 -9.08 -7.07
C GLN A 32 -23.41 -8.11 -5.94
N ARG A 33 -24.65 -8.22 -5.46
CA ARG A 33 -25.12 -7.42 -4.32
C ARG A 33 -24.32 -7.69 -3.05
N TRP A 34 -23.92 -8.94 -2.84
CA TRP A 34 -23.07 -9.28 -1.70
C TRP A 34 -21.69 -8.64 -1.81
N GLU A 35 -21.03 -8.70 -2.97
CA GLU A 35 -19.76 -7.99 -3.19
C GLU A 35 -19.88 -6.47 -2.98
N LYS A 36 -21.08 -5.89 -3.23
CA LYS A 36 -21.40 -4.49 -2.96
C LYS A 36 -21.81 -4.19 -1.51
N GLY A 37 -21.58 -5.11 -0.57
CA GLY A 37 -21.82 -4.90 0.86
C GLY A 37 -23.20 -5.36 1.38
N ALA A 38 -24.04 -5.99 0.56
CA ALA A 38 -25.30 -6.55 1.07
C ALA A 38 -25.04 -7.73 2.03
N GLN A 39 -25.91 -7.90 3.03
CA GLN A 39 -25.77 -8.96 4.02
C GLN A 39 -25.79 -10.35 3.38
N VAL A 40 -24.74 -11.13 3.62
CA VAL A 40 -24.59 -12.50 3.15
C VAL A 40 -25.20 -13.46 4.20
N PRO A 41 -26.09 -14.40 3.81
CA PRO A 41 -26.59 -15.40 4.74
C PRO A 41 -25.45 -16.28 5.30
N PRO A 42 -25.44 -16.63 6.61
CA PRO A 42 -24.36 -17.42 7.22
C PRO A 42 -24.03 -18.74 6.50
N ALA A 43 -25.07 -19.45 6.04
CA ALA A 43 -24.88 -20.69 5.27
C ALA A 43 -24.14 -20.47 3.94
N LYS A 44 -24.27 -19.28 3.35
CA LYS A 44 -23.60 -18.90 2.10
C LYS A 44 -22.17 -18.41 2.35
N ILE A 45 -21.92 -17.71 3.46
CA ILE A 45 -20.56 -17.36 3.91
C ILE A 45 -19.72 -18.64 4.05
N LYS A 46 -20.25 -19.65 4.76
CA LYS A 46 -19.56 -20.94 4.91
C LYS A 46 -19.28 -21.66 3.59
N ALA A 47 -20.22 -21.56 2.63
CA ALA A 47 -20.04 -22.13 1.30
C ALA A 47 -18.96 -21.40 0.50
N LEU A 48 -18.94 -20.07 0.56
CA LEU A 48 -17.92 -19.22 -0.05
C LEU A 48 -16.55 -19.46 0.58
N ALA A 49 -16.47 -19.60 1.91
CA ALA A 49 -15.21 -19.88 2.61
C ALA A 49 -14.60 -21.20 2.11
N LYS A 50 -15.44 -22.22 1.92
CA LYS A 50 -15.01 -23.48 1.32
C LYS A 50 -14.61 -23.34 -0.14
N LEU A 51 -15.36 -22.57 -0.94
CA LEU A 51 -15.07 -22.37 -2.36
C LEU A 51 -13.71 -21.70 -2.57
N PHE A 52 -13.43 -20.65 -1.80
CA PHE A 52 -12.20 -19.85 -1.91
C PHE A 52 -11.04 -20.39 -1.07
N ASN A 53 -11.20 -21.55 -0.40
CA ASN A 53 -10.22 -22.09 0.52
C ASN A 53 -9.76 -21.05 1.58
N SER A 54 -10.72 -20.33 2.14
CA SER A 54 -10.54 -19.20 3.05
C SER A 54 -11.34 -19.39 4.34
N THR A 55 -11.28 -18.43 5.26
CA THR A 55 -12.07 -18.44 6.50
C THR A 55 -13.24 -17.46 6.41
N GLU A 56 -14.30 -17.72 7.17
CA GLU A 56 -15.46 -16.80 7.24
C GLU A 56 -15.02 -15.40 7.65
N ASP A 57 -14.09 -15.30 8.61
CA ASP A 57 -13.53 -14.02 9.06
C ASP A 57 -12.79 -13.27 7.96
N ARG A 58 -11.99 -13.97 7.15
CA ARG A 58 -11.29 -13.37 6.00
C ARG A 58 -12.24 -12.88 4.93
N LEU A 59 -13.33 -13.62 4.67
CA LEU A 59 -14.36 -13.18 3.72
C LEU A 59 -15.15 -11.97 4.20
N LEU A 60 -15.31 -11.84 5.52
CA LEU A 60 -15.99 -10.71 6.14
C LEU A 60 -15.05 -9.55 6.48
N GLY A 61 -13.75 -9.69 6.21
CA GLY A 61 -12.76 -8.67 6.53
C GLY A 61 -12.50 -8.47 8.03
N VAL A 62 -12.85 -9.45 8.88
CA VAL A 62 -12.71 -9.40 10.34
C VAL A 62 -11.60 -10.31 10.88
N ASN A 63 -10.69 -10.77 10.01
CA ASN A 63 -9.52 -11.54 10.46
C ASN A 63 -8.53 -10.69 11.27
N ALA A 64 -7.68 -11.36 12.05
CA ALA A 64 -6.56 -10.69 12.71
C ALA A 64 -5.65 -10.00 11.68
N PRO A 65 -5.08 -8.82 12.02
CA PRO A 65 -4.18 -8.11 11.13
C PRO A 65 -2.91 -8.93 10.88
N ILE A 66 -2.34 -8.76 9.69
CA ILE A 66 -1.01 -9.28 9.40
C ILE A 66 0.02 -8.35 10.07
N VAL A 67 0.93 -8.94 10.85
CA VAL A 67 1.99 -8.22 11.57
C VAL A 67 3.34 -8.70 11.06
N ALA A 68 4.28 -7.76 10.89
CA ALA A 68 5.65 -8.12 10.54
C ALA A 68 6.33 -8.82 11.73
N ALA A 69 7.02 -9.93 11.46
CA ALA A 69 7.85 -10.60 12.47
C ALA A 69 9.24 -9.97 12.50
N PHE A 70 9.71 -9.62 13.70
CA PHE A 70 11.03 -9.05 13.94
C PHE A 70 11.84 -10.06 14.75
N TYR A 71 13.08 -10.35 14.33
CA TYR A 71 14.00 -11.26 15.01
C TYR A 71 13.49 -12.71 15.19
N ASP A 72 12.44 -13.11 14.48
CA ASP A 72 11.92 -14.48 14.53
C ASP A 72 11.33 -14.96 13.19
N ASP A 73 11.17 -16.27 13.07
CA ASP A 73 10.67 -16.95 11.88
C ASP A 73 9.19 -17.39 12.01
N THR A 74 8.43 -16.77 12.92
CA THR A 74 7.04 -17.17 13.22
C THR A 74 6.05 -16.77 12.13
N ALA A 75 6.38 -15.75 11.33
CA ALA A 75 5.60 -15.34 10.15
C ALA A 75 6.17 -15.94 8.86
N PRO A 76 5.40 -16.03 7.76
CA PRO A 76 5.94 -16.32 6.44
C PRO A 76 6.99 -15.29 6.01
N THR A 77 7.92 -15.68 5.14
CA THR A 77 9.07 -14.84 4.72
C THR A 77 8.68 -13.50 4.10
N GLU A 78 7.48 -13.40 3.54
CA GLU A 78 6.91 -12.17 2.98
C GLU A 78 6.57 -11.12 4.04
N HIS A 79 6.46 -11.54 5.31
CA HIS A 79 6.18 -10.70 6.48
C HIS A 79 7.29 -10.74 7.54
N GLN A 80 8.36 -11.51 7.34
CA GLN A 80 9.55 -11.45 8.20
C GLN A 80 10.35 -10.21 7.82
N TYR A 81 10.51 -9.28 8.76
CA TYR A 81 11.31 -8.08 8.57
C TYR A 81 12.77 -8.47 8.42
N TYR A 82 13.36 -8.11 7.28
CA TYR A 82 14.80 -8.30 7.09
C TYR A 82 15.58 -7.15 7.72
N GLY A 83 15.12 -5.92 7.48
CA GLY A 83 15.88 -4.71 7.69
C GLY A 83 15.63 -3.71 6.57
N GLU A 84 16.64 -2.89 6.32
CA GLU A 84 16.59 -1.78 5.37
C GLU A 84 17.42 -2.09 4.11
N VAL A 85 16.92 -1.59 2.97
CA VAL A 85 17.69 -1.51 1.73
C VAL A 85 17.78 -0.06 1.27
N SER A 86 19.00 0.38 1.01
CA SER A 86 19.31 1.72 0.51
C SER A 86 19.79 1.65 -0.93
N PHE A 87 19.19 2.48 -1.78
CA PHE A 87 19.53 2.65 -3.19
C PHE A 87 20.14 4.03 -3.42
N HIS A 88 21.34 4.07 -3.97
CA HIS A 88 21.93 5.31 -4.47
C HIS A 88 21.82 5.34 -5.99
N PHE A 89 21.65 6.55 -6.52
CA PHE A 89 21.41 6.75 -7.94
C PHE A 89 22.62 7.41 -8.62
N ALA A 90 22.94 6.95 -9.83
CA ALA A 90 24.05 7.49 -10.62
C ALA A 90 23.85 8.97 -10.98
N SER A 91 22.60 9.46 -10.90
CA SER A 91 22.24 10.87 -11.05
C SER A 91 22.75 11.77 -9.91
N GLY A 92 23.13 11.19 -8.76
CA GLY A 92 23.32 11.94 -7.51
C GLY A 92 22.01 12.41 -6.87
N GLY A 93 20.86 11.86 -7.31
CA GLY A 93 19.57 12.10 -6.67
C GLY A 93 19.53 11.55 -5.24
N LYS A 94 18.56 12.03 -4.46
CA LYS A 94 18.38 11.58 -3.07
C LYS A 94 18.30 10.05 -3.00
N PRO A 95 18.99 9.41 -2.04
CA PRO A 95 18.85 7.97 -1.80
C PRO A 95 17.39 7.59 -1.53
N LEU A 96 17.07 6.34 -1.85
CA LEU A 96 15.81 5.72 -1.49
C LEU A 96 16.10 4.62 -0.47
N VAL A 97 15.49 4.71 0.71
CA VAL A 97 15.59 3.69 1.77
C VAL A 97 14.23 3.03 1.93
N LEU A 98 14.18 1.70 1.95
CA LEU A 98 12.96 0.92 2.09
C LEU A 98 13.12 -0.16 3.16
N SER A 99 12.14 -0.26 4.05
CA SER A 99 11.99 -1.40 4.96
C SER A 99 11.44 -2.59 4.17
N ILE A 100 12.17 -3.70 4.15
CA ILE A 100 11.84 -4.87 3.31
C ILE A 100 11.75 -6.17 4.11
N SER A 101 11.05 -7.14 3.54
CA SER A 101 11.00 -8.49 4.09
C SER A 101 12.14 -9.38 3.59
N GLU A 102 12.35 -10.52 4.27
CA GLU A 102 13.31 -11.55 3.86
C GLU A 102 13.03 -12.08 2.45
N GLU A 103 11.74 -12.26 2.11
CA GLU A 103 11.37 -12.67 0.76
C GLU A 103 11.81 -11.63 -0.28
N VAL A 104 11.53 -10.35 -0.02
CA VAL A 104 11.87 -9.26 -0.94
C VAL A 104 13.38 -9.18 -1.17
N ARG A 105 14.20 -9.36 -0.13
CA ARG A 105 15.67 -9.42 -0.27
C ARG A 105 16.12 -10.53 -1.23
N VAL A 106 15.54 -11.72 -1.09
CA VAL A 106 15.85 -12.88 -1.95
C VAL A 106 15.38 -12.64 -3.38
N GLN A 107 14.16 -12.13 -3.56
CA GLN A 107 13.59 -11.81 -4.87
C GLN A 107 14.41 -10.73 -5.58
N PHE A 108 14.79 -9.67 -4.88
CA PHE A 108 15.59 -8.58 -5.44
C PHE A 108 16.96 -9.06 -5.91
N SER A 109 17.64 -9.89 -5.11
CA SER A 109 18.92 -10.50 -5.49
C SER A 109 18.81 -11.29 -6.81
N ARG A 110 17.68 -11.97 -7.03
CA ARG A 110 17.38 -12.66 -8.30
C ARG A 110 17.08 -11.68 -9.43
N ALA A 111 16.28 -10.65 -9.15
CA ALA A 111 15.92 -9.63 -10.12
C ALA A 111 17.16 -8.90 -10.67
N MET A 112 18.19 -8.68 -9.86
CA MET A 112 19.46 -8.09 -10.32
C MET A 112 20.17 -8.91 -11.39
N MET A 113 19.99 -10.24 -11.42
CA MET A 113 20.51 -11.10 -12.49
C MET A 113 19.66 -11.10 -13.77
N GLY A 114 18.45 -10.54 -13.71
CA GLY A 114 17.55 -10.41 -14.85
C GLY A 114 17.86 -9.19 -15.74
N SER A 115 17.02 -8.98 -16.76
CA SER A 115 17.17 -7.91 -17.75
C SER A 115 15.99 -6.92 -17.79
N SER A 116 15.07 -6.99 -16.82
CA SER A 116 13.93 -6.07 -16.76
C SER A 116 14.40 -4.62 -16.60
N TYR A 117 13.75 -3.70 -17.31
CA TYR A 117 14.11 -2.29 -17.33
C TYR A 117 13.88 -1.60 -15.97
N PHE A 118 12.73 -1.91 -15.36
CA PHE A 118 12.43 -1.58 -13.97
C PHE A 118 12.47 -2.85 -13.11
N ILE A 119 12.89 -2.68 -11.86
CA ILE A 119 12.88 -3.71 -10.83
C ILE A 119 11.79 -3.32 -9.82
N PRO A 120 10.65 -4.02 -9.78
CA PRO A 120 9.63 -3.80 -8.77
C PRO A 120 10.10 -4.32 -7.41
N ILE A 121 9.83 -3.57 -6.36
CA ILE A 121 10.12 -3.90 -4.96
C ILE A 121 8.94 -3.46 -4.10
N ARG A 122 8.51 -4.34 -3.19
CA ARG A 122 7.49 -4.02 -2.19
C ARG A 122 8.16 -3.76 -0.86
N SER A 123 7.84 -2.63 -0.24
CA SER A 123 8.22 -2.31 1.13
C SER A 123 7.17 -2.81 2.13
N LEU A 124 7.55 -2.83 3.40
CA LEU A 124 6.64 -3.08 4.53
C LEU A 124 5.88 -1.82 4.98
N THR A 125 6.17 -0.67 4.37
CA THR A 125 5.56 0.64 4.66
C THR A 125 4.58 1.08 3.56
N ASN A 126 3.91 0.12 2.91
CA ASN A 126 2.90 0.35 1.86
C ASN A 126 3.40 1.10 0.62
N GLN A 127 4.66 0.90 0.25
CA GLN A 127 5.20 1.41 -1.01
C GLN A 127 5.53 0.26 -1.95
N LEU A 128 4.94 0.28 -3.14
CA LEU A 128 5.35 -0.52 -4.28
C LEU A 128 6.21 0.39 -5.16
N VAL A 129 7.49 0.07 -5.28
CA VAL A 129 8.47 0.91 -5.97
C VAL A 129 9.03 0.18 -7.18
N ALA A 130 9.09 0.86 -8.31
CA ALA A 130 9.77 0.41 -9.52
C ALA A 130 11.03 1.23 -9.69
N ILE A 131 12.19 0.58 -9.56
CA ILE A 131 13.50 1.23 -9.67
C ILE A 131 14.07 0.98 -11.06
N ARG A 132 14.48 2.02 -11.78
CA ARG A 132 15.11 1.85 -13.10
C ARG A 132 16.49 1.23 -12.89
N ARG A 133 16.72 0.05 -13.47
CA ARG A 133 17.95 -0.73 -13.28
C ARG A 133 19.21 0.09 -13.54
N ASP A 134 19.26 0.77 -14.67
CA ASP A 134 20.45 1.54 -15.10
C ASP A 134 20.60 2.87 -14.35
N ALA A 135 19.65 3.24 -13.47
CA ALA A 135 19.78 4.40 -12.61
C ALA A 135 20.56 4.09 -11.32
N ILE A 136 20.64 2.81 -10.93
CA ILE A 136 21.26 2.39 -9.68
C ILE A 136 22.79 2.54 -9.78
N ALA A 137 23.37 3.29 -8.83
CA ALA A 137 24.82 3.36 -8.65
C ALA A 137 25.33 2.21 -7.79
N ASP A 138 24.73 2.04 -6.61
CA ASP A 138 24.98 0.93 -5.70
C ASP A 138 23.77 0.68 -4.78
N ILE A 139 23.85 -0.40 -4.02
CA ILE A 139 22.78 -0.91 -3.15
C ILE A 139 23.40 -1.42 -1.87
N TYR A 140 22.83 -1.05 -0.72
CA TYR A 140 23.22 -1.56 0.60
C TYR A 140 22.05 -2.27 1.25
N PHE A 141 22.29 -3.50 1.69
CA PHE A 141 21.35 -4.25 2.52
C PHE A 141 21.88 -4.26 3.95
N CYS A 142 21.06 -3.75 4.87
CA CYS A 142 21.35 -3.75 6.31
C CYS A 142 20.25 -4.54 7.00
N SER A 143 20.61 -5.65 7.64
CA SER A 143 19.61 -6.39 8.42
C SER A 143 19.25 -5.64 9.69
N GLU A 144 18.12 -5.99 10.29
CA GLU A 144 17.64 -5.46 11.57
C GLU A 144 18.64 -5.59 12.73
N ALA A 145 19.69 -6.40 12.58
CA ALA A 145 20.78 -6.52 13.55
C ALA A 145 21.71 -5.28 13.61
N HIS A 146 21.52 -4.31 12.71
CA HIS A 146 22.34 -3.10 12.61
C HIS A 146 21.49 -1.84 12.75
N ASP A 147 22.03 -0.84 13.45
CA ASP A 147 21.39 0.48 13.63
C ASP A 147 21.68 1.46 12.47
N ASP A 148 22.56 1.09 11.53
CA ASP A 148 22.84 1.87 10.32
C ASP A 148 22.17 1.25 9.08
N TYR A 149 21.95 2.09 8.06
CA TYR A 149 21.21 1.69 6.84
C TYR A 149 22.06 1.86 5.58
N GLY A 150 23.39 1.97 5.72
CA GLY A 150 24.33 2.18 4.62
C GLY A 150 25.36 3.28 4.90
N PRO A 151 26.27 3.54 3.94
CA PRO A 151 27.46 4.36 4.13
C PRO A 151 27.18 5.83 4.49
N GLU A 152 26.01 6.34 4.11
CA GLU A 152 25.59 7.72 4.37
C GLU A 152 24.37 7.78 5.32
N HIS A 153 24.24 6.81 6.23
CA HIS A 153 23.11 6.68 7.17
C HIS A 153 22.73 7.99 7.87
N GLU A 154 23.69 8.82 8.23
CA GLU A 154 23.45 10.13 8.88
C GLU A 154 22.67 11.12 8.00
N THR A 155 22.65 10.92 6.68
CA THR A 155 22.00 11.81 5.71
C THR A 155 20.69 11.26 5.16
N TYR A 156 20.41 9.98 5.36
CA TYR A 156 19.21 9.34 4.83
C TYR A 156 17.94 9.86 5.50
N GLU A 157 16.88 9.96 4.71
CA GLU A 157 15.53 10.07 5.25
C GLU A 157 15.24 8.76 6.01
N ARG A 158 14.89 8.88 7.30
CA ARG A 158 14.61 7.70 8.12
C ARG A 158 13.42 6.93 7.52
N PRO A 159 13.47 5.58 7.51
CA PRO A 159 12.32 4.76 7.18
C PRO A 159 11.13 5.10 8.08
N SER A 160 9.91 4.97 7.54
CA SER A 160 8.71 5.18 8.34
C SER A 160 8.56 4.08 9.38
N ASN A 161 8.08 4.46 10.57
CA ASN A 161 7.76 3.50 11.63
C ASN A 161 6.39 2.85 11.42
N LEU A 162 5.63 3.25 10.39
CA LEU A 162 4.31 2.69 10.06
C LEU A 162 4.49 1.40 9.24
N GLN A 163 5.03 0.36 9.87
CA GLN A 163 5.28 -0.94 9.22
C GLN A 163 4.06 -1.86 9.35
N TYR A 164 3.05 -1.64 8.52
CA TYR A 164 1.86 -2.48 8.45
C TYR A 164 1.87 -3.28 7.13
N PRO A 165 2.18 -4.59 7.15
CA PRO A 165 2.20 -5.39 5.92
C PRO A 165 0.80 -5.70 5.36
N ASP A 166 -0.26 -5.49 6.16
CA ASP A 166 -1.64 -5.74 5.77
C ASP A 166 -2.21 -4.57 4.94
N ASN A 167 -2.62 -4.82 3.69
CA ASN A 167 -3.28 -3.80 2.86
C ASN A 167 -4.57 -3.26 3.50
N ARG A 168 -5.30 -4.10 4.27
CA ARG A 168 -6.51 -3.67 4.97
C ARG A 168 -6.19 -2.60 6.01
N ASP A 169 -5.06 -2.74 6.71
CA ASP A 169 -4.65 -1.72 7.68
C ASP A 169 -4.45 -0.40 6.95
N TRP A 170 -3.86 -0.40 5.76
CA TRP A 170 -3.67 0.83 4.98
C TRP A 170 -4.95 1.46 4.43
N GLU A 171 -5.97 0.67 4.08
CA GLU A 171 -7.30 1.21 3.76
C GLU A 171 -7.93 1.93 4.96
N ILE A 172 -7.79 1.37 6.17
CA ILE A 172 -8.26 2.01 7.40
C ILE A 172 -7.45 3.28 7.68
N ILE A 173 -6.13 3.22 7.52
CA ILE A 173 -5.24 4.38 7.69
C ILE A 173 -5.61 5.50 6.73
N GLU A 174 -5.84 5.19 5.45
CA GLU A 174 -6.32 6.14 4.46
C GLU A 174 -7.65 6.78 4.89
N SER A 175 -8.61 5.97 5.34
CA SER A 175 -9.89 6.47 5.86
C SER A 175 -9.73 7.41 7.06
N ILE A 176 -8.80 7.11 7.98
CA ILE A 176 -8.48 7.95 9.13
C ILE A 176 -7.89 9.29 8.68
N VAL A 177 -6.92 9.25 7.75
CA VAL A 177 -6.26 10.45 7.22
C VAL A 177 -7.24 11.37 6.50
N LEU A 178 -8.14 10.79 5.70
CA LEU A 178 -9.13 11.55 4.95
C LEU A 178 -10.36 11.97 5.77
N ASP A 179 -10.44 11.56 7.04
CA ASP A 179 -11.62 11.74 7.90
C ASP A 179 -12.91 11.20 7.26
N PHE A 180 -12.79 10.10 6.50
CA PHE A 180 -13.91 9.42 5.85
C PHE A 180 -14.50 8.31 6.72
N GLY A 181 -15.79 8.03 6.47
CA GLY A 181 -16.68 7.21 7.30
C GLY A 181 -16.07 5.95 7.92
N GLU A 182 -15.98 5.95 9.24
CA GLU A 182 -15.40 4.88 10.06
C GLU A 182 -16.27 3.63 10.20
N THR A 183 -17.47 3.64 9.64
CA THR A 183 -18.50 2.62 9.91
C THR A 183 -18.29 1.31 9.17
N ASP A 184 -17.34 1.26 8.23
CA ASP A 184 -17.18 0.13 7.32
C ASP A 184 -16.11 -0.88 7.76
N TYR A 185 -15.38 -0.54 8.81
CA TYR A 185 -14.34 -1.36 9.41
C TYR A 185 -14.76 -1.93 10.76
N ASP A 186 -14.12 -3.02 11.16
CA ASP A 186 -14.32 -3.55 12.50
C ASP A 186 -13.74 -2.58 13.55
N LYS A 187 -14.41 -2.49 14.70
CA LYS A 187 -14.06 -1.51 15.74
C LYS A 187 -12.69 -1.76 16.34
N GLU A 188 -12.24 -3.01 16.41
CA GLU A 188 -10.98 -3.36 17.05
C GLU A 188 -9.79 -2.88 16.20
N SER A 189 -9.83 -3.14 14.89
CA SER A 189 -8.82 -2.66 13.93
C SER A 189 -8.80 -1.14 13.86
N LEU A 190 -9.97 -0.50 13.79
CA LEU A 190 -10.08 0.96 13.76
C LEU A 190 -9.45 1.60 15.00
N GLU A 191 -9.82 1.14 16.20
CA GLU A 191 -9.29 1.68 17.45
C GLU A 191 -7.78 1.43 17.60
N ARG A 192 -7.30 0.26 17.17
CA ARG A 192 -5.86 -0.05 17.15
C ARG A 192 -5.09 0.94 16.29
N LEU A 193 -5.54 1.19 15.06
CA LEU A 193 -4.84 2.05 14.10
C LEU A 193 -4.98 3.53 14.44
N LYS A 194 -6.16 3.97 14.88
CA LYS A 194 -6.35 5.32 15.42
C LYS A 194 -5.42 5.61 16.57
N ARG A 195 -5.32 4.68 17.53
CA ARG A 195 -4.41 4.85 18.67
C ARG A 195 -2.95 4.91 18.24
N ALA A 196 -2.56 4.13 17.22
CA ALA A 196 -1.19 4.12 16.73
C ALA A 196 -0.82 5.42 15.98
N ILE A 197 -1.75 5.98 15.20
CA ILE A 197 -1.50 7.16 14.36
C ILE A 197 -1.82 8.45 15.09
N CYS A 198 -3.04 8.56 15.62
CA CYS A 198 -3.58 9.77 16.25
C CYS A 198 -3.25 9.87 17.75
N GLY A 199 -2.68 8.81 18.33
CA GLY A 199 -2.39 8.76 19.76
C GLY A 199 -3.65 8.58 20.63
N PRO A 200 -3.53 8.83 21.95
CA PRO A 200 -4.67 8.72 22.86
C PRO A 200 -5.74 9.80 22.58
N PRO A 201 -7.03 9.53 22.88
CA PRO A 201 -8.09 10.53 22.72
C PRO A 201 -7.81 11.81 23.49
N LYS A 202 -8.27 12.93 22.95
CA LYS A 202 -8.05 14.27 23.53
C LYS A 202 -8.50 14.34 24.98
N GLU A 203 -9.64 13.73 25.30
CA GLU A 203 -10.20 13.70 26.66
C GLU A 203 -9.27 12.99 27.65
N VAL A 204 -8.57 11.94 27.22
CA VAL A 204 -7.61 11.21 28.05
C VAL A 204 -6.38 12.06 28.31
N ILE A 205 -5.87 12.74 27.27
CA ILE A 205 -4.73 13.66 27.40
C ILE A 205 -5.06 14.80 28.37
N GLU A 206 -6.26 15.39 28.26
CA GLU A 206 -6.71 16.47 29.15
C GLU A 206 -6.87 16.01 30.59
N GLN A 207 -7.42 14.80 30.82
CA GLN A 207 -7.54 14.21 32.16
C GLN A 207 -6.18 13.91 32.79
N ASP A 208 -5.24 13.37 32.02
CA ASP A 208 -3.90 13.04 32.51
C ASP A 208 -3.08 14.31 32.80
N LEU A 209 -3.28 15.38 32.03
CA LEU A 209 -2.69 16.69 32.31
C LEU A 209 -3.30 17.32 33.57
N ALA A 210 -4.63 17.30 33.71
CA ALA A 210 -5.33 17.85 34.88
C ALA A 210 -5.00 17.09 36.18
N SER A 211 -4.75 15.78 36.08
CA SER A 211 -4.32 14.95 37.22
C SER A 211 -2.81 14.98 37.49
N GLY A 212 -2.04 15.69 36.65
CA GLY A 212 -0.59 15.81 36.79
C GLY A 212 0.21 14.55 36.47
N LYS A 213 -0.40 13.56 35.79
CA LYS A 213 0.30 12.35 35.31
C LYS A 213 1.24 12.62 34.16
N VAL A 214 0.93 13.65 33.36
CA VAL A 214 1.76 14.14 32.25
C VAL A 214 1.97 15.63 32.38
N THR A 215 3.10 16.12 31.85
CA THR A 215 3.44 17.54 31.77
C THR A 215 2.98 18.14 30.43
N GLN A 216 2.88 19.47 30.35
CA GLN A 216 2.56 20.14 29.10
C GLN A 216 3.62 19.88 28.01
N GLU A 217 4.90 19.79 28.40
CA GLU A 217 6.01 19.47 27.49
C GLU A 217 5.83 18.10 26.85
N GLN A 218 5.49 17.07 27.64
CA GLN A 218 5.19 15.73 27.12
C GLN A 218 3.96 15.73 26.19
N VAL A 219 2.94 16.52 26.50
CA VAL A 219 1.76 16.67 25.62
C VAL A 219 2.15 17.29 24.28
N ASP A 220 3.02 18.30 24.29
CA ASP A 220 3.46 18.97 23.07
C ASP A 220 4.38 18.07 22.22
N GLU A 221 5.20 17.22 22.85
CA GLU A 221 5.97 16.17 22.15
C GLU A 221 5.06 15.15 21.48
N VAL A 222 4.03 14.66 22.18
CA VAL A 222 3.05 13.73 21.62
C VAL A 222 2.32 14.35 20.43
N LYS A 223 1.90 15.62 20.53
CA LYS A 223 1.25 16.32 19.40
C LYS A 223 2.13 16.38 18.16
N LYS A 224 3.41 16.74 18.32
CA LYS A 224 4.38 16.76 17.19
C LYS A 224 4.56 15.38 16.58
N LEU A 225 4.59 14.33 17.40
CA LEU A 225 4.67 12.96 16.91
C LEU A 225 3.41 12.56 16.13
N VAL A 226 2.23 12.93 16.64
CA VAL A 226 0.95 12.67 15.96
C VAL A 226 0.87 13.41 14.63
N GLU A 227 1.24 14.69 14.59
CA GLU A 227 1.32 15.48 13.34
C GLU A 227 2.25 14.79 12.33
N LYS A 228 3.44 14.38 12.76
CA LYS A 228 4.38 13.65 11.92
C LYS A 228 3.81 12.31 11.41
N ASN A 229 3.14 11.55 12.26
CA ASN A 229 2.54 10.26 11.88
C ASN A 229 1.41 10.45 10.87
N LEU A 230 0.60 11.51 11.02
CA LEU A 230 -0.46 11.85 10.08
C LEU A 230 0.11 12.25 8.71
N ASP A 231 1.16 13.09 8.69
CA ASP A 231 1.86 13.49 7.46
C ASP A 231 2.46 12.27 6.74
N GLU A 232 3.12 11.36 7.48
CA GLU A 232 3.66 10.11 6.92
C GLU A 232 2.54 9.19 6.40
N ALA A 233 1.46 9.02 7.16
CA ALA A 233 0.31 8.22 6.75
C ALA A 233 -0.34 8.78 5.49
N GLU A 234 -0.55 10.09 5.38
CA GLU A 234 -1.07 10.72 4.16
C GLU A 234 -0.18 10.45 2.97
N LYS A 235 1.14 10.65 3.14
CA LYS A 235 2.10 10.44 2.05
C LYS A 235 2.12 8.98 1.58
N LEU A 236 2.17 8.03 2.51
CA LEU A 236 2.25 6.61 2.20
C LEU A 236 0.91 6.06 1.66
N SER A 237 -0.22 6.62 2.07
CA SER A 237 -1.54 6.19 1.58
C SER A 237 -1.94 6.81 0.25
N LEU A 238 -1.65 8.09 0.03
CA LEU A 238 -2.28 8.86 -1.06
C LEU A 238 -1.32 9.29 -2.17
N ARG A 239 -0.01 9.35 -1.91
CA ARG A 239 0.94 9.98 -2.84
C ARG A 239 1.73 8.95 -3.63
N CYS A 240 1.69 9.09 -4.95
CA CYS A 240 2.67 8.50 -5.84
C CYS A 240 3.88 9.43 -5.92
N VAL A 241 5.08 8.89 -5.78
CA VAL A 241 6.33 9.66 -5.79
C VAL A 241 7.21 9.17 -6.93
N TYR A 242 7.82 10.09 -7.67
CA TYR A 242 8.86 9.74 -8.63
C TYR A 242 10.06 10.66 -8.51
N GLN A 243 11.24 10.11 -8.79
CA GLN A 243 12.48 10.87 -8.85
C GLN A 243 13.02 10.86 -10.26
N LEU A 244 13.31 12.03 -10.80
CA LEU A 244 13.98 12.17 -12.09
C LEU A 244 15.48 11.95 -11.91
N SER A 245 16.15 11.51 -12.98
CA SER A 245 17.61 11.40 -13.05
C SER A 245 18.35 12.75 -13.01
N SER A 246 17.63 13.85 -12.80
CA SER A 246 18.19 15.14 -12.37
C SER A 246 18.26 15.28 -10.85
N GLY A 247 17.84 14.27 -10.09
CA GLY A 247 17.64 14.29 -8.64
C GLY A 247 16.35 14.96 -8.16
N ALA A 248 15.54 15.52 -9.07
CA ALA A 248 14.29 16.18 -8.69
C ALA A 248 13.22 15.15 -8.31
N ARG A 249 12.68 15.24 -7.09
CA ARG A 249 11.59 14.40 -6.60
C ARG A 249 10.25 15.14 -6.73
N ARG A 250 9.23 14.45 -7.20
CA ARG A 250 7.89 14.99 -7.46
C ARG A 250 6.83 14.02 -6.98
N GLU A 251 5.65 14.55 -6.72
CA GLU A 251 4.51 13.80 -6.18
C GLU A 251 3.30 13.96 -7.09
N LEU A 252 2.46 12.92 -7.12
CA LEU A 252 1.20 12.85 -7.85
C LEU A 252 0.16 12.21 -6.93
N SER A 253 -1.10 12.58 -7.10
CA SER A 253 -2.24 11.89 -6.51
C SER A 253 -3.18 11.43 -7.62
N PHE A 254 -3.90 10.33 -7.38
CA PHE A 254 -4.89 9.77 -8.28
C PHE A 254 -6.27 9.78 -7.61
N GLU A 255 -7.30 10.08 -8.41
CA GLU A 255 -8.71 10.12 -7.99
C GLU A 255 -9.26 8.71 -7.85
N SER A 256 -8.80 7.82 -8.74
CA SER A 256 -9.20 6.42 -8.82
C SER A 256 -7.96 5.52 -8.78
N GLU A 257 -8.06 4.43 -8.02
CA GLU A 257 -7.08 3.35 -7.96
C GLU A 257 -6.88 2.71 -9.34
N ARG A 258 -7.94 2.66 -10.17
CA ARG A 258 -7.86 2.10 -11.52
C ARG A 258 -6.98 2.95 -12.43
N LYS A 259 -7.15 4.28 -12.43
CA LYS A 259 -6.26 5.21 -13.15
C LYS A 259 -4.80 5.08 -12.72
N MET A 260 -4.56 4.89 -11.42
CA MET A 260 -3.21 4.65 -10.91
C MET A 260 -2.61 3.33 -11.45
N TYR A 261 -3.40 2.25 -11.40
CA TYR A 261 -2.98 0.95 -11.92
C TYR A 261 -2.69 1.02 -13.42
N ASP A 262 -3.60 1.56 -14.22
CA ASP A 262 -3.43 1.66 -15.67
C ASP A 262 -2.21 2.51 -16.06
N ALA A 263 -1.92 3.56 -15.27
CA ALA A 263 -0.75 4.40 -15.50
C ALA A 263 0.58 3.66 -15.34
N PHE A 264 0.67 2.60 -14.52
CA PHE A 264 1.96 2.00 -14.15
C PHE A 264 2.02 0.46 -14.23
N SER A 265 0.96 -0.21 -14.64
CA SER A 265 0.85 -1.68 -14.59
C SER A 265 1.99 -2.41 -15.31
N ASP A 266 2.30 -2.01 -16.54
CA ASP A 266 3.40 -2.59 -17.32
C ASP A 266 4.79 -2.39 -16.67
N ILE A 267 4.99 -1.30 -15.93
CA ILE A 267 6.22 -1.03 -15.18
C ILE A 267 6.34 -1.98 -13.99
N PHE A 268 5.28 -2.10 -13.17
CA PHE A 268 5.30 -2.93 -11.97
C PHE A 268 5.21 -4.43 -12.26
N ASP A 269 4.62 -4.82 -13.38
CA ASP A 269 4.62 -6.20 -13.88
C ASP A 269 5.98 -6.62 -14.45
N GLY A 270 6.95 -5.70 -14.55
CA GLY A 270 8.26 -5.95 -15.16
C GLY A 270 8.19 -6.19 -16.68
N LYS A 271 7.07 -5.84 -17.31
CA LYS A 271 6.81 -5.99 -18.75
C LYS A 271 7.15 -4.74 -19.56
N TYR A 272 7.52 -3.64 -18.90
CA TYR A 272 7.86 -2.39 -19.57
C TYR A 272 9.03 -2.59 -20.53
N ILE A 273 8.77 -2.31 -21.80
CA ILE A 273 9.77 -2.28 -22.85
C ILE A 273 10.04 -0.80 -23.15
N PRO A 274 11.29 -0.32 -23.05
CA PRO A 274 11.61 1.06 -23.37
C PRO A 274 11.29 1.35 -24.83
N THR A 275 10.26 2.17 -25.05
CA THR A 275 9.87 2.70 -26.36
C THR A 275 10.23 4.18 -26.46
N PHE A 276 10.38 4.68 -27.68
CA PHE A 276 10.53 6.11 -27.91
C PHE A 276 9.20 6.82 -27.62
N GLY A 277 9.09 7.48 -26.46
CA GLY A 277 7.92 8.28 -26.13
C GLY A 277 7.81 8.61 -24.65
N ALA A 278 7.19 9.75 -24.35
CA ALA A 278 6.75 10.05 -22.99
C ALA A 278 5.42 9.33 -22.72
N ARG A 279 5.28 8.76 -21.53
CA ARG A 279 4.02 8.20 -21.02
C ARG A 279 3.10 9.35 -20.64
N TYR A 280 1.88 9.33 -21.15
CA TYR A 280 0.83 10.23 -20.72
C TYR A 280 0.18 9.69 -19.43
N ILE A 281 0.08 10.54 -18.42
CA ILE A 281 -0.50 10.23 -17.11
C ILE A 281 -1.49 11.33 -16.79
N GLN A 282 -2.74 10.94 -16.51
CA GLN A 282 -3.77 11.81 -15.98
C GLN A 282 -3.76 11.69 -14.46
N ALA A 283 -3.39 12.77 -13.77
CA ALA A 283 -3.30 12.83 -12.31
C ALA A 283 -4.20 13.97 -11.78
N VAL A 284 -4.40 14.02 -10.46
CA VAL A 284 -5.36 14.91 -9.78
C VAL A 284 -4.71 16.21 -9.29
N PRO A 285 -5.50 17.31 -9.19
CA PRO A 285 -6.93 17.44 -9.48
C PRO A 285 -7.26 17.70 -10.95
N TYR A 286 -8.51 17.42 -11.37
CA TYR A 286 -9.11 17.66 -12.70
C TYR A 286 -8.31 18.64 -13.60
N HIS A 287 -7.94 18.16 -14.80
CA HIS A 287 -7.13 18.84 -15.83
C HIS A 287 -5.60 18.82 -15.67
N HIS A 288 -5.05 18.04 -14.73
CA HIS A 288 -3.60 17.87 -14.62
C HIS A 288 -3.11 16.67 -15.46
N TYR A 289 -2.29 16.96 -16.47
CA TYR A 289 -1.69 15.96 -17.35
C TYR A 289 -0.17 16.01 -17.26
N LEU A 290 0.45 14.83 -17.15
CA LEU A 290 1.89 14.66 -17.11
C LEU A 290 2.33 13.79 -18.28
N PHE A 291 3.32 14.26 -19.03
CA PHE A 291 4.11 13.42 -19.92
C PHE A 291 5.40 13.02 -19.19
N LEU A 292 5.48 11.78 -18.73
CA LEU A 292 6.62 11.23 -18.00
C LEU A 292 7.49 10.42 -18.97
N ASN A 293 8.76 10.79 -19.13
CA ASN A 293 9.73 9.96 -19.85
C ASN A 293 10.31 8.90 -18.88
N PRO A 294 9.97 7.60 -18.99
CA PRO A 294 10.43 6.60 -18.04
C PRO A 294 11.96 6.38 -18.08
N ALA A 295 12.62 6.74 -19.19
CA ALA A 295 14.07 6.67 -19.30
C ALA A 295 14.82 7.76 -18.52
N ALA A 296 14.12 8.81 -18.08
CA ALA A 296 14.66 9.90 -17.29
C ALA A 296 14.28 9.81 -15.80
N VAL A 297 13.76 8.66 -15.36
CA VAL A 297 13.29 8.41 -14.00
C VAL A 297 14.26 7.47 -13.29
N ASP A 298 14.61 7.78 -12.05
CA ASP A 298 15.38 6.90 -11.17
C ASP A 298 14.48 5.84 -10.55
N PHE A 299 13.32 6.25 -10.00
CA PHE A 299 12.29 5.35 -9.50
C PHE A 299 10.89 5.97 -9.52
N ILE A 300 9.87 5.11 -9.45
CA ILE A 300 8.46 5.44 -9.23
C ILE A 300 7.97 4.64 -8.02
N SER A 301 7.25 5.27 -7.10
CA SER A 301 6.64 4.66 -5.92
C SER A 301 5.15 4.95 -5.93
N VAL A 302 4.34 3.93 -5.63
CA VAL A 302 2.89 4.07 -5.47
C VAL A 302 2.44 3.46 -4.13
N PRO A 303 1.34 3.93 -3.53
CA PRO A 303 0.70 3.27 -2.40
C PRO A 303 0.31 1.85 -2.79
N THR A 304 0.79 0.87 -2.04
CA THR A 304 0.65 -0.55 -2.38
C THR A 304 -0.80 -0.99 -2.35
N HIS A 305 -1.54 -0.67 -1.28
CA HIS A 305 -2.94 -1.06 -1.14
C HIS A 305 -3.82 -0.47 -2.25
N ARG A 306 -3.66 0.82 -2.58
CA ARG A 306 -4.37 1.46 -3.72
C ARG A 306 -4.04 0.78 -5.05
N TYR A 307 -2.77 0.49 -5.32
CA TYR A 307 -2.40 -0.22 -6.55
C TYR A 307 -3.03 -1.62 -6.62
N GLN A 308 -3.12 -2.35 -5.51
CA GLN A 308 -3.77 -3.67 -5.44
C GLN A 308 -5.29 -3.59 -5.67
N ILE A 309 -5.95 -2.55 -5.14
CA ILE A 309 -7.37 -2.29 -5.43
C ILE A 309 -7.57 -2.02 -6.93
N GLY A 310 -6.70 -1.22 -7.55
CA GLY A 310 -6.74 -0.94 -8.98
C GLY A 310 -6.49 -2.18 -9.85
N LEU A 311 -5.55 -3.04 -9.47
CA LEU A 311 -5.32 -4.34 -10.11
C LEU A 311 -6.58 -5.23 -10.02
N ALA A 312 -7.18 -5.33 -8.83
CA ALA A 312 -8.41 -6.08 -8.62
C ALA A 312 -9.59 -5.50 -9.43
N ALA A 313 -9.61 -4.19 -9.68
CA ALA A 313 -10.55 -3.56 -10.60
C ALA A 313 -10.33 -3.97 -12.05
N ALA A 314 -9.08 -3.94 -12.51
CA ALA A 314 -8.71 -4.37 -13.85
C ALA A 314 -9.01 -5.85 -14.13
N GLU A 315 -8.69 -6.74 -13.20
CA GLU A 315 -8.97 -8.17 -13.33
C GLU A 315 -10.49 -8.48 -13.33
N ALA A 316 -11.30 -7.64 -12.67
CA ALA A 316 -12.75 -7.74 -12.69
C ALA A 316 -13.38 -7.21 -14.00
N GLY A 317 -12.62 -6.53 -14.86
CA GLY A 317 -13.12 -5.89 -16.07
C GLY A 317 -14.02 -4.68 -15.80
N GLU A 318 -13.82 -3.99 -14.67
CA GLU A 318 -14.55 -2.76 -14.36
C GLU A 318 -13.84 -1.57 -14.99
N ASP A 319 -14.43 -0.90 -15.96
CA ASP A 319 -13.83 0.33 -16.49
C ASP A 319 -14.02 1.48 -15.49
N ASP A 320 -13.14 2.48 -15.53
CA ASP A 320 -13.31 3.69 -14.74
C ASP A 320 -14.47 4.47 -15.36
N ASP A 321 -15.70 4.21 -14.89
CA ASP A 321 -16.97 4.80 -15.39
C ASP A 321 -17.05 6.35 -15.26
N ASP A 322 -15.96 7.00 -14.86
CA ASP A 322 -15.81 8.47 -14.76
C ASP A 322 -15.43 9.15 -16.08
N ASP A 323 -15.48 8.44 -17.21
CA ASP A 323 -15.58 9.07 -18.54
C ASP A 323 -17.04 9.57 -18.74
N ASP A 324 -17.47 10.51 -17.88
CA ASP A 324 -18.68 11.31 -18.10
C ASP A 324 -18.51 12.08 -19.42
N ASP A 325 -19.31 11.67 -20.40
CA ASP A 325 -19.82 12.40 -21.58
C ASP A 325 -19.11 13.72 -21.95
N TRP A 326 -18.34 13.70 -23.04
CA TRP A 326 -18.14 14.89 -23.88
C TRP A 326 -18.31 14.52 -25.36
N GLU A 327 -19.57 14.53 -25.82
CA GLU A 327 -19.93 14.92 -27.19
C GLU A 327 -19.74 16.43 -27.41
#